data_AF-A0A409XU16-F1
#
_entry.id   AF-A0A409XU16-F1
#
_cell.length_a   1.000
_cell.length_b   1.000
_cell.length_c   1.000
_cell.angle_alpha   90.00
_cell.angle_beta   90.00
_cell.angle_gamma   90.00
#
_symmetry.space_group_name_H-M   'P 1'
#
loop_
_entity.id
_entity.type
_entity.pdbx_description
1 polymer ?
#
loop_
_entity_poly.entity_id
_entity_poly.type
_entity_poly.pdbx_seq_one_letter_code
_entity_poly.pdbx_strand_id
1 'polypeptide(L)'
;MKGWKTSSTNSRTETESDHAHLIGLFQKCITPQLADRILYSEDLSRTIQGWYKKATTFDTNYRLAKVFREEPEERRRAPQWNNFPRNNRNYDPNRMDIGAMTAEERAKLIRKGAYTICTYGNNRE
;
A
#
# COMPACT_ATOMS: atom_id res chain seq x y z
N MET A 1 2.49 55.96 -36.75
CA MET A 1 2.38 54.74 -35.92
C MET A 1 2.33 55.15 -34.45
N LYS A 2 1.21 54.91 -33.76
CA LYS A 2 1.07 55.24 -32.33
C LYS A 2 1.65 54.09 -31.53
N GLY A 3 2.74 54.33 -30.80
CA GLY A 3 3.34 53.35 -29.90
C GLY A 3 2.43 53.10 -28.70
N TRP A 4 2.15 51.84 -28.40
CA TRP A 4 1.36 51.47 -27.24
C TRP A 4 2.32 51.38 -26.05
N LYS A 5 2.20 52.32 -25.11
CA LYS A 5 2.85 52.20 -23.80
C LYS A 5 2.12 51.09 -23.05
N THR A 6 2.82 50.00 -22.79
CA THR A 6 2.42 49.02 -21.79
C THR A 6 2.40 49.73 -20.44
N SER A 7 1.22 49.80 -19.83
CA SER A 7 1.05 50.29 -18.47
C SER A 7 1.84 49.38 -17.53
N SER A 8 2.93 49.90 -16.98
CA SER A 8 3.65 49.31 -15.86
C SER A 8 2.65 49.06 -14.74
N THR A 9 2.39 47.79 -14.43
CA THR A 9 1.54 47.39 -13.31
C THR A 9 2.23 47.82 -12.03
N ASN A 10 1.57 48.71 -11.27
CA ASN A 10 1.98 49.15 -9.94
C ASN A 10 2.43 47.95 -9.09
N SER A 11 3.74 47.84 -8.83
CA SER A 11 4.28 46.94 -7.82
C SER A 11 3.94 47.51 -6.45
N ARG A 12 2.69 47.29 -6.00
CA ARG A 12 2.36 47.40 -4.58
C ARG A 12 3.25 46.38 -3.88
N THR A 13 4.23 46.85 -3.14
CA THR A 13 5.10 45.98 -2.35
C THR A 13 4.23 45.31 -1.29
N GLU A 14 3.84 44.06 -1.53
CA GLU A 14 3.17 43.24 -0.52
C GLU A 14 4.08 43.21 0.71
N THR A 15 3.56 43.69 1.84
CA THR A 15 4.32 43.72 3.09
C THR A 15 4.33 42.32 3.71
N GLU A 16 5.30 42.03 4.58
CA GLU A 16 5.34 40.74 5.31
C GLU A 16 4.04 40.49 6.09
N SER A 17 3.41 41.57 6.60
CA SER A 17 2.09 41.51 7.25
C SER A 17 0.98 41.08 6.30
N ASP A 18 0.99 41.54 5.05
CA ASP A 18 -0.01 41.15 4.05
C ASP A 18 0.11 39.66 3.72
N HIS A 19 1.34 39.16 3.57
CA HIS A 19 1.58 37.74 3.35
C HIS A 19 1.10 36.88 4.53
N ALA A 20 1.35 37.31 5.77
CA ALA A 20 0.86 36.59 6.95
C ALA A 20 -0.68 36.51 6.98
N HIS A 21 -1.36 37.61 6.66
CA HIS A 21 -2.82 37.63 6.57
C HIS A 21 -3.34 36.69 5.47
N LEU A 22 -2.73 36.75 4.29
CA LEU A 22 -3.07 35.88 3.16
C LEU A 22 -2.83 34.40 3.48
N ILE A 23 -1.75 34.07 4.19
CA ILE A 23 -1.46 32.71 4.65
C ILE A 23 -2.56 32.25 5.62
N GLY A 24 -2.96 33.09 6.57
CA GLY A 24 -4.04 32.76 7.50
C GLY A 24 -5.39 32.51 6.81
N LEU A 25 -5.70 33.26 5.75
CA LEU A 25 -6.89 33.00 4.92
C LEU A 25 -6.72 31.69 4.13
N PHE A 26 -5.56 31.46 3.54
CA PHE A 26 -5.29 30.27 2.75
C PHE A 26 -5.38 28.99 3.58
N GLN A 27 -4.86 29.00 4.81
CA GLN A 27 -4.97 27.89 5.76
C GLN A 27 -6.43 27.49 6.04
N LYS A 28 -7.35 28.45 6.08
CA LYS A 28 -8.78 28.19 6.28
C LYS A 28 -9.47 27.57 5.05
N CYS A 29 -8.91 27.76 3.86
CA CYS A 29 -9.47 27.27 2.61
C CYS A 29 -9.00 25.85 2.23
N ILE A 30 -7.89 25.38 2.81
CA ILE A 30 -7.35 24.05 2.55
C ILE A 30 -7.74 23.06 3.66
N THR A 31 -7.52 21.76 3.42
CA THR A 31 -7.77 20.75 4.44
C THR A 31 -6.81 20.92 5.63
N PRO A 32 -7.25 20.72 6.88
CA PRO A 32 -6.38 20.86 8.06
C PRO A 32 -5.12 19.99 7.96
N GLN A 33 -5.28 18.76 7.45
CA GLN A 33 -4.17 17.81 7.26
C GLN A 33 -3.10 18.33 6.27
N LEU A 34 -3.51 19.07 5.23
CA LEU A 34 -2.58 19.67 4.29
C LEU A 34 -1.92 20.92 4.89
N ALA A 35 -2.68 21.73 5.64
CA ALA A 35 -2.15 22.89 6.36
C ALA A 35 -1.07 22.47 7.35
N ASP A 36 -1.32 21.43 8.16
CA ASP A 36 -0.37 20.91 9.14
C ASP A 36 0.91 20.41 8.46
N ARG A 37 0.79 19.69 7.34
CA ARG A 37 1.96 19.22 6.57
C ARG A 37 2.83 20.36 6.05
N ILE A 38 2.21 21.47 5.61
CA ILE A 38 2.95 22.64 5.16
C ILE A 38 3.59 23.37 6.35
N LEU A 39 2.86 23.50 7.46
CA LEU A 39 3.32 24.18 8.68
C LEU A 39 4.53 23.47 9.31
N TYR A 40 4.51 22.15 9.37
CA TYR A 40 5.61 21.33 9.91
C TYR A 40 6.65 20.93 8.86
N SER A 41 6.58 21.48 7.65
CA SER A 41 7.62 21.24 6.65
C SER A 41 8.90 22.00 7.02
N GLU A 42 10.06 21.41 6.75
CA GLU A 42 11.38 21.97 7.11
C GLU A 42 11.61 23.38 6.53
N ASP A 43 10.97 23.69 5.40
CA ASP A 43 11.11 24.94 4.67
C ASP A 43 9.75 25.67 4.62
N LEU A 44 9.42 26.27 5.75
CA LEU A 44 8.23 27.09 5.94
C LEU A 44 8.41 28.45 5.27
N SER A 45 7.74 28.66 4.14
CA SER A 45 7.79 29.95 3.47
C SER A 45 6.99 31.01 4.22
N ARG A 46 7.57 32.22 4.34
CA ARG A 46 6.86 33.41 4.84
C ARG A 46 6.01 34.10 3.78
N THR A 47 6.07 33.63 2.54
CA THR A 47 5.34 34.23 1.42
C THR A 47 4.16 33.37 1.02
N ILE A 48 3.05 34.00 0.64
CA ILE A 48 1.87 33.29 0.15
C ILE A 48 2.18 32.44 -1.11
N GLN A 49 3.06 32.95 -1.99
CA GLN A 49 3.52 32.23 -3.17
C GLN A 49 4.25 30.92 -2.81
N GLY A 50 5.06 30.93 -1.76
CA GLY A 50 5.71 29.72 -1.26
C GLY A 50 4.73 28.70 -0.70
N TRP A 51 3.69 29.15 0.02
CA TRP A 51 2.61 28.29 0.49
C TRP A 51 1.86 27.61 -0.67
N TYR A 52 1.52 28.35 -1.72
CA TYR A 52 0.88 27.80 -2.91
C TYR A 52 1.74 26.73 -3.60
N LYS A 53 3.05 26.99 -3.75
CA LYS A 53 3.98 26.01 -4.33
C LYS A 53 4.04 24.73 -3.51
N LYS A 54 4.17 24.83 -2.18
CA LYS A 54 4.21 23.68 -1.28
C LYS A 54 2.90 22.90 -1.31
N ALA A 55 1.75 23.57 -1.26
CA ALA A 55 0.44 22.93 -1.34
C ALA A 55 0.29 22.11 -2.63
N THR A 56 0.70 22.69 -3.77
CA THR A 56 0.72 22.00 -5.06
C THR A 56 1.61 20.75 -5.01
N THR A 57 2.84 20.87 -4.50
CA THR A 57 3.77 19.74 -4.40
C THR A 57 3.21 18.62 -3.51
N PHE A 58 2.60 18.95 -2.38
CA PHE A 58 2.02 17.96 -1.49
C PHE A 58 0.81 17.26 -2.13
N ASP A 59 -0.05 17.99 -2.86
CA ASP A 59 -1.16 17.40 -3.60
C ASP A 59 -0.66 16.46 -4.71
N THR A 60 0.30 16.89 -5.52
CA THR A 60 0.86 16.04 -6.59
C THR A 60 1.51 14.80 -6.01
N ASN A 61 2.28 14.94 -4.91
CA ASN A 61 2.91 13.80 -4.23
C ASN A 61 1.86 12.85 -3.64
N TYR A 62 0.77 13.37 -3.08
CA TYR A 62 -0.32 12.56 -2.57
C TYR A 62 -0.99 11.76 -3.70
N ARG A 63 -1.28 12.41 -4.83
CA ARG A 63 -1.88 11.75 -6.00
C ARG A 63 -0.96 10.67 -6.57
N LEU A 64 0.34 10.92 -6.65
CA LEU A 64 1.33 9.91 -7.07
C LEU A 64 1.41 8.75 -6.07
N ALA A 65 1.51 9.03 -4.78
CA ALA A 65 1.55 8.00 -3.74
C ALA A 65 0.28 7.14 -3.73
N LYS A 66 -0.88 7.74 -4.05
CA LYS A 66 -2.13 7.00 -4.20
C LYS A 66 -2.05 5.98 -5.35
N VAL A 67 -1.52 6.36 -6.51
CA VAL A 67 -1.31 5.44 -7.64
C VAL A 67 -0.40 4.26 -7.25
N PHE A 68 0.70 4.50 -6.54
CA PHE A 68 1.60 3.42 -6.08
C PHE A 68 0.99 2.55 -4.98
N ARG A 69 0.06 3.08 -4.19
CA ARG A 69 -0.67 2.28 -3.18
C ARG A 69 -1.76 1.43 -3.82
N GLU A 70 -2.41 1.94 -4.86
CA GLU A 70 -3.44 1.26 -5.64
C GLU A 70 -2.88 0.28 -6.70
N GLU A 71 -1.55 0.23 -6.89
CA GLU A 71 -0.90 -0.89 -7.58
C GLU A 71 -1.39 -2.21 -6.93
N PRO A 72 -1.81 -3.23 -7.71
CA PRO A 72 -2.83 -4.17 -7.27
C PRO A 72 -2.42 -4.86 -5.98
N GLU A 73 -3.26 -4.74 -4.94
CA GLU A 73 -3.22 -5.60 -3.76
C GLU A 73 -3.11 -7.10 -4.13
N GLU A 74 -3.51 -7.45 -5.35
CA GLU A 74 -3.32 -8.74 -5.99
C GLU A 74 -1.88 -9.28 -5.92
N ARG A 75 -0.86 -8.41 -5.93
CA ARG A 75 0.56 -8.82 -5.77
C ARG A 75 1.01 -8.91 -4.30
N ARG A 76 0.30 -8.24 -3.38
CA ARG A 76 0.60 -8.27 -1.93
C ARG A 76 -0.12 -9.39 -1.18
N ARG A 77 -1.09 -10.05 -1.80
CA ARG A 77 -1.59 -11.33 -1.30
C ARG A 77 -0.50 -12.37 -1.51
N ALA A 78 0.35 -12.53 -0.49
CA ALA A 78 1.09 -13.78 -0.31
C ALA A 78 0.10 -14.93 -0.57
N PRO A 79 0.48 -15.97 -1.33
CA PRO A 79 -0.43 -17.07 -1.65
C PRO A 79 -1.02 -17.56 -0.34
N GLN A 80 -2.31 -17.34 -0.18
CA GLN A 80 -3.02 -17.69 1.03
C GLN A 80 -3.03 -19.22 1.07
N TRP A 81 -2.08 -19.81 1.80
CA TRP A 81 -1.93 -21.25 2.05
C TRP A 81 -3.11 -21.83 2.87
N ASN A 82 -4.29 -21.23 2.81
CA ASN A 82 -5.49 -21.62 3.56
C ASN A 82 -6.40 -22.58 2.77
N ASN A 83 -5.88 -23.23 1.73
CA ASN A 83 -6.59 -24.33 1.06
C ASN A 83 -6.52 -25.66 1.81
N PHE A 84 -6.01 -25.67 3.05
CA PHE A 84 -6.21 -26.83 3.92
C PHE A 84 -7.61 -26.75 4.53
N PRO A 85 -8.46 -27.78 4.35
CA PRO A 85 -9.75 -27.81 5.01
C PRO A 85 -9.55 -27.73 6.52
N ARG A 86 -9.91 -26.58 7.11
CA ARG A 86 -9.84 -26.28 8.54
C ARG A 86 -10.95 -27.00 9.30
N ASN A 87 -11.08 -28.30 9.08
CA ASN A 87 -11.94 -29.17 9.88
C ASN A 87 -11.40 -30.60 9.85
N ASN A 88 -10.46 -30.88 10.75
CA ASN A 88 -10.44 -32.19 11.37
C ASN A 88 -10.13 -32.03 12.86
N ARG A 89 -11.14 -31.60 13.62
CA ARG A 89 -11.07 -31.53 15.09
C ARG A 89 -10.96 -32.91 15.75
N ASN A 90 -10.92 -33.99 14.97
CA ASN A 90 -10.81 -35.38 15.40
C ASN A 90 -9.62 -36.10 14.74
N TYR A 91 -8.60 -35.36 14.29
CA TYR A 91 -7.36 -35.95 13.81
C TYR A 91 -6.45 -36.27 15.00
N ASP A 92 -6.40 -37.53 15.41
CA ASP A 92 -5.34 -38.03 16.29
C ASP A 92 -4.06 -38.19 15.45
N PRO A 93 -2.99 -37.43 15.73
CA PRO A 93 -1.73 -37.50 14.99
C PRO A 93 -1.05 -38.88 15.05
N ASN A 94 -1.42 -39.72 16.02
CA ASN A 94 -0.90 -41.07 16.20
C ASN A 94 -1.83 -42.16 15.65
N ARG A 95 -2.96 -41.80 15.04
CA ARG A 95 -3.84 -42.77 14.40
C ARG A 95 -3.22 -43.21 13.08
N MET A 96 -2.63 -44.40 13.05
CA MET A 96 -2.35 -45.07 11.77
C MET A 96 -3.66 -45.26 11.01
N ASP A 97 -3.70 -44.86 9.74
CA ASP A 97 -4.88 -45.02 8.89
C ASP A 97 -5.03 -46.50 8.49
N ILE A 98 -5.56 -47.30 9.41
CA ILE A 98 -5.71 -48.75 9.28
C ILE A 98 -6.83 -49.11 8.28
N GLY A 99 -7.62 -48.14 7.81
CA GLY A 99 -8.76 -48.33 6.91
C GLY A 99 -8.50 -48.10 5.42
N ALA A 100 -7.32 -47.61 5.03
CA ALA A 100 -7.06 -47.23 3.63
C ALA A 100 -6.87 -48.42 2.68
N MET A 101 -6.78 -49.66 3.18
CA MET A 101 -6.52 -50.85 2.37
C MET A 101 -7.24 -52.07 2.94
N THR A 102 -8.04 -52.74 2.12
CA THR A 102 -8.69 -54.01 2.51
C THR A 102 -7.64 -55.13 2.60
N ALA A 103 -7.91 -56.16 3.42
CA ALA A 103 -6.99 -57.29 3.59
C ALA A 103 -6.65 -57.99 2.25
N GLU A 104 -7.58 -57.95 1.31
CA GLU A 104 -7.45 -58.51 -0.03
C GLU A 104 -6.47 -57.73 -0.91
N GLU A 105 -6.56 -56.40 -0.90
CA GLU A 105 -5.65 -55.50 -1.62
C GLU A 105 -4.23 -55.63 -1.08
N ARG A 106 -4.09 -55.76 0.25
CA ARG A 106 -2.80 -56.00 0.90
C ARG A 106 -2.19 -57.34 0.47
N ALA A 107 -2.98 -58.42 0.47
CA ALA A 107 -2.53 -59.74 0.05
C ALA A 107 -2.16 -59.80 -1.46
N LYS A 108 -2.81 -58.97 -2.28
CA LYS A 108 -2.51 -58.84 -3.72
C LYS A 108 -1.19 -58.11 -3.96
N LEU A 109 -0.88 -57.08 -3.18
CA LEU A 109 0.39 -56.33 -3.26
C LEU A 109 1.57 -57.17 -2.75
N ILE A 110 1.40 -57.92 -1.66
CA ILE A 110 2.41 -58.86 -1.13
C ILE A 110 2.73 -59.93 -2.17
N ARG A 111 1.71 -60.53 -2.82
CA ARG A 111 1.92 -61.50 -3.90
C ARG A 111 2.65 -60.92 -5.11
N LYS A 112 2.53 -59.61 -5.35
CA LYS A 112 3.24 -58.88 -6.42
C LYS A 112 4.63 -58.39 -6.00
N GLY A 113 5.07 -58.63 -4.77
CA GLY A 113 6.38 -58.20 -4.26
C GLY A 113 6.49 -56.70 -3.99
N ALA A 114 5.38 -55.95 -4.00
CA ALA A 114 5.37 -54.52 -3.73
C ALA A 114 5.09 -54.28 -2.24
N TYR A 115 6.13 -53.97 -1.47
CA TYR A 115 6.00 -53.45 -0.11
C TYR A 115 5.61 -51.97 -0.18
N THR A 116 4.64 -51.57 0.66
CA THR A 116 4.05 -50.24 0.69
C THR A 116 5.12 -49.16 0.86
N ILE A 117 5.35 -48.36 -0.19
CA ILE A 117 6.23 -47.18 -0.13
C ILE A 117 5.56 -46.18 0.83
N CYS A 118 6.29 -45.82 1.89
CA CYS A 118 5.86 -44.81 2.85
C CYS A 118 5.90 -43.43 2.16
N THR A 119 4.75 -42.88 1.80
CA THR A 119 4.65 -41.53 1.23
C THR A 119 4.57 -40.50 2.35
N TYR A 120 5.67 -40.30 3.08
CA TYR A 120 5.86 -39.10 3.91
C TYR A 120 7.26 -38.52 3.67
N GLY A 121 7.27 -37.38 2.98
CA GLY A 121 8.31 -36.35 3.07
C GLY A 121 9.61 -36.60 2.33
N ASN A 122 9.74 -36.09 1.11
CA ASN A 122 11.04 -35.65 0.57
C ASN A 122 10.95 -34.17 0.21
N ASN A 123 11.27 -33.33 1.19
CA ASN A 123 11.78 -31.98 0.97
C ASN A 123 13.31 -32.05 0.98
N ARG A 124 13.97 -31.82 -0.17
CA ARG A 124 15.16 -30.94 -0.35
C ARG A 124 15.86 -31.21 -1.68
N GLU A 125 16.08 -30.07 -2.35
CA GLU A 125 17.17 -29.66 -3.28
C GLU A 125 17.51 -30.55 -4.48
#